data_AF-A0A4Y9ZN03-F1
#
_entry.id   AF-A0A4Y9ZN03-F1
#
_cell.length_a   1.000
_cell.length_b   1.000
_cell.length_c   1.000
_cell.angle_alpha   90.00
_cell.angle_beta   90.00
_cell.angle_gamma   90.00
#
_symmetry.space_group_name_H-M   'P 1'
#
loop_
_entity.id
_entity.type
_entity.pdbx_description
1 polymer ?
#
loop_
_entity_poly.entity_id
_entity_poly.type
_entity_poly.pdbx_seq_one_letter_code
_entity_poly.pdbx_strand_id
1 'polypeptide(L)'
;MAFHIAMGSHAAKILGDAGAKGKHIRDIAKPTRTGPAKFARVLRLLATRHVFIEISPDVFANDRISSILDSRKSVDDLVTHPETMHDGSKGLGPIVGTFGDESFKSSTALYDVVMDGFHWTGLK
;
A
#
# COMPACT_ATOMS: atom_id res chain seq x y z
N MET A 1 -5.91 -2.42 -4.56
CA MET A 1 -5.31 -1.09 -4.84
C MET A 1 -5.17 -0.18 -3.62
N ALA A 2 -6.19 0.02 -2.78
CA ALA A 2 -6.07 0.90 -1.59
C ALA A 2 -4.87 0.56 -0.67
N PHE A 3 -4.63 -0.74 -0.44
CA PHE A 3 -3.47 -1.24 0.32
C PHE A 3 -2.12 -0.85 -0.33
N HIS A 4 -2.03 -0.94 -1.66
CA HIS A 4 -0.84 -0.55 -2.40
C HIS A 4 -0.59 0.97 -2.28
N ILE A 5 -1.64 1.79 -2.36
CA ILE A 5 -1.53 3.25 -2.15
C ILE A 5 -0.96 3.56 -0.75
N ALA A 6 -1.47 2.91 0.29
CA ALA A 6 -0.99 3.13 1.66
C ALA A 6 0.45 2.66 1.88
N MET A 7 0.86 1.60 1.19
CA MET A 7 2.24 1.09 1.21
C MET A 7 3.19 2.06 0.49
N GLY A 8 2.87 2.47 -0.73
CA GLY A 8 3.68 3.40 -1.53
C GLY A 8 3.73 4.82 -0.95
N SER A 9 2.73 5.21 -0.15
CA SER A 9 2.76 6.47 0.60
C SER A 9 3.54 6.38 1.93
N HIS A 10 4.07 5.21 2.27
CA HIS A 10 4.73 4.89 3.54
C HIS A 10 3.88 5.22 4.79
N ALA A 11 2.56 5.10 4.67
CA ALA A 11 1.61 5.49 5.73
C ALA A 11 1.90 4.75 7.04
N ALA A 12 2.12 3.44 6.94
CA ALA A 12 2.36 2.56 8.08
C ALA A 12 3.61 2.98 8.87
N LYS A 13 4.71 3.31 8.20
CA LYS A 13 5.94 3.80 8.86
C LYS A 13 5.71 5.14 9.54
N ILE A 14 5.11 6.10 8.82
CA ILE A 14 4.85 7.46 9.31
C ILE A 14 3.94 7.45 10.55
N LEU A 15 2.94 6.57 10.55
CA LEU A 15 2.01 6.37 11.66
C LEU A 15 2.61 5.52 12.79
N GLY A 16 3.53 4.61 12.47
CA GLY A 16 4.33 3.88 13.47
C GLY A 16 5.13 4.84 14.33
N ASP A 17 5.78 5.84 13.71
CA ASP A 17 6.52 6.89 14.43
C ASP A 17 5.63 7.79 15.27
N ALA A 18 4.38 7.98 14.86
CA ALA A 18 3.41 8.80 15.59
C ALA A 18 2.78 8.06 16.79
N GLY A 19 2.79 6.72 16.76
CA GLY A 19 2.19 5.88 17.78
C GLY A 19 0.67 6.07 17.91
N ALA A 20 0.14 5.82 19.11
CA ALA A 20 -1.30 5.85 19.38
C ALA A 20 -1.97 7.22 19.18
N LYS A 21 -1.19 8.31 19.23
CA LYS A 21 -1.69 9.68 18.96
C LYS A 21 -2.03 9.89 17.49
N GLY A 22 -1.57 9.00 16.61
CA GLY A 22 -1.76 9.15 15.18
C GLY A 22 -1.15 10.43 14.62
N LYS A 23 -1.48 10.72 13.37
CA LYS A 23 -0.99 11.91 12.66
C LYS A 23 -2.05 12.42 11.70
N HIS A 24 -2.10 13.75 11.52
CA HIS A 24 -3.04 14.37 10.61
C HIS A 24 -2.67 14.07 9.15
N ILE A 25 -3.66 13.86 8.27
CA ILE A 25 -3.46 13.42 6.88
C ILE A 25 -2.50 14.32 6.09
N ARG A 26 -2.51 15.62 6.38
CA ARG A 26 -1.60 16.60 5.77
C ARG A 26 -0.14 16.24 6.04
N ASP A 27 0.16 15.75 7.24
CA ASP A 27 1.51 15.37 7.62
C ASP A 27 1.88 13.97 7.13
N ILE A 28 0.91 13.05 7.03
CA ILE A 28 1.12 11.74 6.40
C ILE A 28 1.42 11.89 4.90
N ALA A 29 0.75 12.84 4.24
CA ALA A 29 0.87 13.04 2.80
C ALA A 29 2.12 13.82 2.36
N LYS A 30 2.75 14.58 3.28
CA LYS A 30 3.89 15.47 3.01
C LYS A 30 5.07 14.75 2.33
N PRO A 31 5.59 13.62 2.84
CA PRO A 31 6.82 13.02 2.31
C PRO A 31 6.68 12.57 0.85
N THR A 32 5.52 12.04 0.49
CA THR A 32 5.25 11.50 -0.84
C THR A 32 4.49 12.47 -1.75
N ARG A 33 4.25 13.71 -1.27
CA ARG A 33 3.50 14.76 -1.97
C ARG A 33 2.14 14.29 -2.50
N THR A 34 1.50 13.36 -1.79
CA THR A 34 0.19 12.84 -2.15
C THR A 34 -0.90 13.87 -1.84
N GLY A 35 -2.00 13.85 -2.59
CA GLY A 35 -3.12 14.77 -2.35
C GLY A 35 -3.85 14.42 -1.04
N PRO A 36 -3.81 15.25 0.02
CA PRO A 36 -4.28 14.85 1.35
C PRO A 36 -5.75 14.44 1.36
N ALA A 37 -6.63 15.15 0.65
CA ALA A 37 -8.06 14.81 0.61
C ALA A 37 -8.34 13.46 -0.06
N LYS A 38 -7.64 13.15 -1.16
CA LYS A 38 -7.77 11.84 -1.84
C LYS A 38 -7.22 10.73 -0.95
N PHE A 39 -6.09 11.00 -0.30
CA PHE A 39 -5.44 10.03 0.56
C PHE A 39 -6.25 9.76 1.84
N ALA A 40 -6.87 10.78 2.43
CA ALA A 40 -7.79 10.62 3.55
C ALA A 40 -8.93 9.66 3.21
N ARG A 41 -9.51 9.76 2.00
CA ARG A 41 -10.58 8.83 1.55
C ARG A 41 -10.08 7.39 1.46
N VAL A 42 -8.85 7.18 0.99
CA VAL A 42 -8.22 5.85 0.94
C VAL A 42 -8.00 5.30 2.35
N LEU A 43 -7.43 6.10 3.26
CA LEU A 43 -7.22 5.66 4.65
C LEU A 43 -8.53 5.41 5.39
N ARG A 44 -9.59 6.19 5.13
CA ARG A 44 -10.94 5.92 5.66
C ARG A 44 -11.53 4.61 5.16
N LEU A 45 -11.42 4.33 3.86
CA LEU A 45 -11.83 3.03 3.31
C LEU A 45 -11.07 1.88 3.99
N LEU A 46 -9.77 2.06 4.25
CA LEU A 46 -8.96 1.07 4.96
C LEU A 46 -9.33 1.00 6.46
N ALA A 47 -9.74 2.10 7.07
CA ALA A 47 -10.22 2.14 8.45
C ALA A 47 -11.53 1.39 8.64
N THR A 48 -12.47 1.46 7.67
CA THR A 48 -13.69 0.63 7.69
C THR A 48 -13.42 -0.89 7.62
N ARG A 49 -12.17 -1.27 7.32
CA ARG A 49 -11.70 -2.65 7.21
C ARG A 49 -10.66 -3.00 8.30
N HIS A 50 -10.56 -2.18 9.35
CA HIS A 50 -9.63 -2.38 10.48
C HIS A 50 -8.16 -2.48 10.06
N VAL A 51 -7.79 -1.79 8.98
CA VAL A 51 -6.40 -1.74 8.51
C VAL A 51 -5.66 -0.61 9.22
N PHE A 52 -6.28 0.57 9.26
CA PHE A 52 -5.86 1.74 10.02
C PHE A 52 -7.00 2.14 10.97
N ILE A 53 -6.75 3.13 11.82
CA ILE A 53 -7.77 3.70 12.72
C ILE A 53 -7.87 5.19 12.42
N GLU A 54 -9.06 5.72 12.15
CA GLU A 54 -9.31 7.17 12.18
C GLU A 54 -9.72 7.54 13.61
N ILE A 55 -8.84 8.19 14.35
CA ILE A 55 -9.06 8.52 15.77
C ILE A 55 -9.82 9.83 15.96
N SER A 56 -9.74 10.73 14.97
CA SER A 56 -10.50 11.97 14.86
C SER A 56 -10.47 12.43 13.40
N PRO A 57 -11.28 13.42 12.99
CA PRO A 57 -11.34 13.85 11.59
C PRO A 57 -9.95 14.11 11.00
N ASP A 58 -9.61 13.36 9.96
CA ASP A 58 -8.33 13.43 9.23
C ASP A 58 -7.09 13.08 10.06
N VAL A 59 -7.24 12.50 11.26
CA VAL A 59 -6.13 11.97 12.07
C VAL A 59 -6.20 10.45 12.10
N PHE A 60 -5.14 9.82 11.61
CA PHE A 60 -5.06 8.36 11.48
C PHE A 60 -3.98 7.78 12.37
N ALA A 61 -4.16 6.55 12.83
CA ALA A 61 -3.17 5.76 13.55
C ALA A 61 -3.10 4.35 12.95
N ASN A 62 -2.02 3.62 13.27
CA ASN A 62 -1.90 2.22 12.86
C ASN A 62 -2.84 1.32 13.66
N ASP A 63 -3.40 0.32 12.98
CA ASP A 63 -3.89 -0.93 13.58
C ASP A 63 -2.88 -2.06 13.32
N ARG A 64 -3.13 -3.25 13.89
CA ARG A 64 -2.30 -4.46 13.74
C ARG A 64 -2.05 -4.85 12.28
N ILE A 65 -3.02 -4.63 11.38
CA ILE A 65 -2.89 -4.97 9.96
C ILE A 65 -2.04 -3.93 9.21
N SER A 66 -2.14 -2.65 9.55
CA SER A 66 -1.22 -1.65 8.95
C SER A 66 0.22 -1.80 9.43
N SER A 67 0.45 -2.22 10.69
CA SER A 67 1.81 -2.28 11.25
C SER A 67 2.70 -3.30 10.55
N ILE A 68 2.13 -4.35 9.95
CA ILE A 68 2.87 -5.35 9.15
C ILE A 68 3.25 -4.84 7.75
N LEU A 69 2.78 -3.66 7.34
CA LEU A 69 3.23 -2.97 6.11
C LEU A 69 4.46 -2.10 6.34
N ASP A 70 4.85 -1.87 7.60
CA ASP A 70 6.01 -1.06 7.94
C ASP A 70 7.31 -1.78 7.55
N SER A 71 8.07 -1.17 6.63
CA SER A 71 9.40 -1.66 6.20
C SER A 71 10.47 -1.47 7.27
N ARG A 72 10.19 -0.69 8.33
CA ARG A 72 11.08 -0.29 9.43
C ARG A 72 12.29 0.54 9.01
N LYS A 73 12.36 0.97 7.75
CA LYS A 73 13.34 1.95 7.26
C LYS A 73 12.86 3.37 7.56
N SER A 74 13.76 4.33 7.69
CA SER A 74 13.35 5.72 7.92
C SER A 74 12.53 6.25 6.74
N VAL A 75 11.62 7.20 7.00
CA VAL A 75 10.81 7.81 5.93
C VAL A 75 11.69 8.51 4.90
N ASP A 76 12.81 9.10 5.35
CA ASP A 76 13.78 9.77 4.49
C ASP A 76 14.49 8.79 3.55
N ASP A 77 14.94 7.64 4.07
CA ASP A 77 15.54 6.57 3.26
C ASP A 77 14.55 6.05 2.21
N LEU A 78 13.29 5.86 2.60
CA LEU A 78 12.25 5.36 1.71
C LEU A 78 11.91 6.32 0.57
N VAL A 79 11.98 7.62 0.83
CA VAL A 79 11.74 8.65 -0.18
C VAL A 79 12.95 8.85 -1.09
N THR A 80 14.17 8.75 -0.54
CA THR A 80 15.42 8.99 -1.28
C THR A 80 15.86 7.77 -2.09
N HIS A 81 15.63 6.56 -1.58
CA HIS A 81 16.05 5.29 -2.18
C HIS A 81 14.87 4.31 -2.30
N PRO A 82 13.81 4.66 -3.07
CA PRO A 82 12.60 3.86 -3.17
C PRO A 82 12.84 2.43 -3.69
N GLU A 83 13.86 2.21 -4.53
CA GLU A 83 14.26 0.90 -5.05
C GLU A 83 14.68 -0.07 -3.96
N THR A 84 15.21 0.45 -2.85
CA THR A 84 15.65 -0.38 -1.72
C THR A 84 14.52 -0.64 -0.73
N MET A 85 13.30 -0.12 -0.92
CA MET A 85 12.27 -0.10 0.13
C MET A 85 11.91 -1.48 0.71
N HIS A 86 12.16 -2.54 -0.04
CA HIS A 86 11.90 -3.92 0.34
C HIS A 86 13.11 -4.66 0.91
N ASP A 87 14.33 -4.10 0.81
CA ASP A 87 15.55 -4.76 1.27
C ASP A 87 15.51 -4.99 2.77
N GLY A 88 15.65 -6.26 3.18
CA GLY A 88 15.62 -6.67 4.58
C GLY A 88 14.26 -6.50 5.27
N SER A 89 13.20 -6.15 4.53
CA SER A 89 11.86 -6.01 5.09
C SER A 89 11.27 -7.38 5.49
N LYS A 90 10.67 -7.46 6.69
CA LYS A 90 10.08 -8.69 7.26
C LYS A 90 8.55 -8.72 7.25
N GLY A 91 7.93 -7.78 6.54
CA GLY A 91 6.47 -7.55 6.52
C GLY A 91 5.81 -7.94 5.20
N LEU A 92 4.53 -7.60 5.05
CA LEU A 92 3.76 -7.85 3.82
C LEU A 92 4.04 -6.83 2.70
N GLY A 93 4.87 -5.82 2.95
CA GLY A 93 5.22 -4.76 2.00
C GLY A 93 5.58 -5.28 0.59
N PRO A 94 6.53 -6.21 0.44
CA PRO A 94 6.92 -6.75 -0.88
C PRO A 94 5.76 -7.45 -1.59
N ILE A 95 4.99 -8.26 -0.87
CA ILE A 95 3.83 -8.98 -1.42
C ILE A 95 2.79 -7.99 -1.94
N VAL A 96 2.47 -6.97 -1.14
CA VAL A 96 1.51 -5.92 -1.51
C VAL A 96 2.01 -5.11 -2.71
N GLY A 97 3.31 -4.90 -2.82
CA GLY A 97 3.96 -4.29 -3.99
C GLY A 97 3.76 -5.14 -5.25
N THR A 98 4.12 -6.42 -5.22
CA THR A 98 3.98 -7.32 -6.39
C THR A 98 2.53 -7.41 -6.88
N PHE A 99 1.57 -7.67 -5.98
CA PHE A 99 0.14 -7.69 -6.34
C PHE A 99 -0.35 -6.32 -6.82
N GLY A 100 0.23 -5.27 -6.25
CA GLY A 100 -0.09 -3.88 -6.51
C GLY A 100 0.33 -3.40 -7.90
N ASP A 101 1.53 -3.80 -8.32
CA ASP A 101 2.17 -3.26 -9.51
C ASP A 101 2.03 -4.13 -10.75
N GLU A 102 2.05 -5.44 -10.56
CA GLU A 102 2.05 -6.39 -11.67
C GLU A 102 0.77 -7.23 -11.66
N SER A 103 0.58 -8.07 -10.63
CA SER A 103 -0.33 -9.22 -10.74
C SER A 103 -1.79 -8.85 -10.98
N PHE A 104 -2.32 -7.81 -10.31
CA PHE A 104 -3.70 -7.40 -10.53
C PHE A 104 -3.91 -6.58 -11.81
N LYS A 105 -2.86 -5.93 -12.33
CA LYS A 105 -2.95 -5.22 -13.61
C LYS A 105 -2.91 -6.23 -14.75
N SER A 106 -1.98 -7.18 -14.71
CA SER A 106 -1.78 -8.20 -15.74
C SER A 106 -2.91 -9.22 -15.80
N SER A 107 -3.55 -9.57 -14.67
CA SER A 107 -4.60 -10.60 -14.63
C SER A 107 -5.79 -10.31 -15.54
N THR A 108 -6.03 -9.05 -15.90
CA THR A 108 -7.16 -8.67 -16.75
C THR A 108 -6.89 -8.84 -18.25
N ALA A 109 -5.63 -8.97 -18.65
CA ALA A 109 -5.25 -9.01 -20.07
C ALA A 109 -4.42 -10.25 -20.43
N LEU A 110 -3.65 -10.80 -19.48
CA LEU A 110 -2.68 -11.85 -19.78
C LEU A 110 -3.34 -13.14 -20.28
N TYR A 111 -4.50 -13.50 -19.74
CA TYR A 111 -5.22 -14.69 -20.20
C TYR A 111 -5.65 -14.55 -21.66
N ASP A 112 -6.29 -13.43 -22.01
CA ASP A 112 -6.79 -13.19 -23.37
C ASP A 112 -5.64 -13.12 -24.38
N VAL A 113 -4.54 -12.47 -24.02
CA VAL A 113 -3.34 -12.39 -24.87
C VAL A 113 -2.68 -13.75 -25.08
N VAL A 114 -2.65 -14.62 -24.07
CA VAL A 114 -2.03 -15.95 -24.19
C VAL A 114 -2.93 -16.93 -24.94
N MET A 115 -4.25 -16.75 -24.84
CA MET A 115 -5.24 -17.69 -25.37
C MET A 115 -5.88 -17.24 -26.69
N ASP A 116 -5.49 -16.09 -27.24
CA ASP A 116 -6.07 -15.51 -28.46
C ASP A 116 -6.04 -16.44 -29.68
N GLY A 117 -4.98 -17.26 -29.82
CA GLY A 117 -4.81 -18.28 -30.85
C GLY A 117 -5.07 -19.72 -30.38
N PHE A 118 -5.43 -19.91 -29.11
CA PHE A 118 -5.62 -21.24 -28.55
C PHE A 118 -6.93 -21.86 -29.06
N HIS A 119 -6.77 -22.95 -29.83
CA HIS A 119 -7.86 -23.79 -30.28
C HIS A 119 -7.68 -25.16 -29.64
N TRP A 120 -8.60 -25.55 -28.76
CA TRP A 120 -8.60 -26.87 -28.17
C TRP A 120 -8.90 -27.92 -29.24
N THR A 121 -7.93 -28.76 -29.60
CA THR A 121 -8.06 -29.72 -30.70
C THR A 121 -8.76 -31.02 -30.33
N GLY A 122 -8.99 -31.28 -29.04
CA GLY A 122 -9.60 -32.51 -28.54
C GLY A 122 -8.78 -33.76 -28.84
N LEU A 123 -8.47 -34.56 -27.83
CA LEU A 123 -8.01 -35.93 -28.08
C LEU A 123 -9.18 -36.71 -28.69
N LYS A 124 -8.93 -37.31 -29.87
CA LYS A 124 -9.83 -38.27 -30.53
C LYS A 124 -10.13 -39.46 -29.62
#